data_AF-A0A1C6L3Z3-F1
#
_entry.id   AF-A0A1C6L3Z3-F1
#
_cell.length_a   1.000
_cell.length_b   1.000
_cell.length_c   1.000
_cell.angle_alpha   90.00
_cell.angle_beta   90.00
_cell.angle_gamma   90.00
#
_symmetry.space_group_name_H-M   'P 1'
#
loop_
_entity.id
_entity.type
_entity.pdbx_description
1 polymer ?
#
loop_
_entity_poly.entity_id
_entity_poly.type
_entity_poly.pdbx_seq_one_letter_code
_entity_poly.pdbx_strand_id
1 'polypeptide(L)'
;MIKCNVTVCGVIGRDASIRTNKEGKTFLVFPLQVMIPDTDGKTMPIEVDVSKDTAGEEVSNYRNGSRVEVSGTMYLKHRGDKLYFNLFTNEIRTATADVKDTVKGELVFRGKVGQHIEEKRDKKDQPYTMFSAFSTEKVEDGFEYQWVRFFCFGKEREAWLQPGVRVDAKGEITLSAYNGKVNVSCKVEELVQYVADSSNSNQ
;
A
#
# COMPACT_ATOMS: atom_id res chain seq x y z
N MET A 1 -6.82 1.49 9.53
CA MET A 1 -7.00 0.64 8.33
C MET A 1 -6.19 1.25 7.20
N ILE A 2 -5.50 0.45 6.40
CA ILE A 2 -4.77 0.90 5.20
C ILE A 2 -5.26 0.09 4.02
N LYS A 3 -5.72 0.79 2.98
CA LYS A 3 -6.20 0.21 1.73
C LYS A 3 -5.59 1.01 0.59
N CYS A 4 -5.15 0.36 -0.46
CA CYS A 4 -4.58 1.03 -1.62
C CYS A 4 -5.36 0.61 -2.88
N ASN A 5 -5.92 1.55 -3.62
CA ASN A 5 -6.50 1.29 -4.94
C ASN A 5 -5.40 1.55 -5.97
N VAL A 6 -4.84 0.50 -6.56
CA VAL A 6 -3.59 0.57 -7.30
C VAL A 6 -3.66 -0.14 -8.64
N THR A 7 -2.81 0.33 -9.56
CA THR A 7 -2.37 -0.38 -10.74
C THR A 7 -0.90 -0.75 -10.55
N VAL A 8 -0.60 -2.03 -10.71
CA VAL A 8 0.73 -2.61 -10.50
C VAL A 8 1.21 -3.27 -11.78
N CYS A 9 2.35 -2.85 -12.29
CA CYS A 9 3.01 -3.51 -13.41
C CYS A 9 4.24 -4.28 -12.90
N GLY A 10 4.38 -5.53 -13.33
CA GLY A 10 5.47 -6.39 -12.91
C GLY A 10 5.54 -7.68 -13.72
N VAL A 11 6.35 -8.62 -13.24
CA VAL A 11 6.54 -9.94 -13.85
C VAL A 11 5.98 -11.01 -12.94
N ILE A 12 5.18 -11.92 -13.48
CA ILE A 12 4.70 -13.08 -12.73
C ILE A 12 5.91 -13.92 -12.31
N GLY A 13 6.14 -14.06 -11.00
CA GLY A 13 7.30 -14.77 -10.45
C GLY A 13 7.11 -16.30 -10.40
N ARG A 14 5.87 -16.78 -10.51
CA ARG A 14 5.52 -18.20 -10.57
C ARG A 14 4.18 -18.38 -11.28
N ASP A 15 4.04 -19.46 -12.04
CA ASP A 15 2.78 -19.87 -12.66
C ASP A 15 1.59 -19.74 -11.71
N ALA A 16 0.49 -19.23 -12.26
CA ALA A 16 -0.75 -19.11 -11.52
C ALA A 16 -1.30 -20.48 -11.12
N SER A 17 -1.96 -20.50 -9.96
CA SER A 17 -2.61 -21.69 -9.43
C SER A 17 -4.00 -21.33 -8.93
N ILE A 18 -4.90 -22.31 -8.91
CA ILE A 18 -6.21 -22.18 -8.26
C ILE A 18 -6.05 -22.62 -6.81
N ARG A 19 -6.56 -21.81 -5.89
CA ARG A 19 -6.68 -22.14 -4.47
C ARG A 19 -8.14 -22.09 -4.06
N THR A 20 -8.47 -22.83 -2.99
CA THR A 20 -9.80 -22.86 -2.40
C THR A 20 -9.72 -22.41 -0.95
N ASN A 21 -10.61 -21.51 -0.52
CA ASN A 21 -10.67 -21.06 0.86
C ASN A 21 -11.48 -22.03 1.73
N LYS A 22 -11.58 -21.75 3.04
CA LYS A 22 -12.36 -22.56 3.99
C LYS A 22 -13.87 -22.62 3.67
N GLU A 23 -14.38 -21.67 2.91
CA GLU A 23 -15.78 -21.56 2.50
C GLU A 23 -16.05 -22.27 1.15
N GLY A 24 -15.04 -22.92 0.57
CA GLY A 24 -15.17 -23.61 -0.72
C GLY A 24 -15.07 -22.70 -1.95
N LYS A 25 -14.83 -21.39 -1.76
CA LYS A 25 -14.64 -20.44 -2.86
C LYS A 25 -13.25 -20.62 -3.47
N THR A 26 -13.21 -20.78 -4.78
CA THR A 26 -11.99 -20.86 -5.58
C THR A 26 -11.51 -19.47 -6.03
N PHE A 27 -10.20 -19.27 -6.07
CA PHE A 27 -9.56 -18.04 -6.51
C PHE A 27 -8.23 -18.36 -7.19
N LEU A 28 -7.93 -17.63 -8.26
CA LEU A 28 -6.67 -17.69 -8.97
C LEU A 28 -5.64 -16.86 -8.21
N VAL A 29 -4.43 -17.38 -8.06
CA VAL A 29 -3.33 -16.68 -7.39
C VAL A 29 -2.01 -16.80 -8.13
N PHE A 30 -1.20 -15.75 -8.06
CA PHE A 30 0.21 -15.75 -8.45
C PHE A 30 0.97 -14.64 -7.72
N PRO A 31 2.27 -14.82 -7.43
CA PRO A 31 3.13 -13.74 -6.98
C PRO A 31 3.55 -12.88 -8.18
N LEU A 32 3.42 -11.57 -8.04
CA LEU A 32 3.90 -10.58 -8.99
C LEU A 32 5.16 -9.91 -8.43
N GLN A 33 6.29 -10.09 -9.10
CA GLN A 33 7.54 -9.42 -8.76
C GLN A 33 7.54 -8.00 -9.34
N VAL A 34 7.86 -7.02 -8.51
CA VAL A 34 7.88 -5.60 -8.88
C VAL A 34 9.14 -4.94 -8.33
N MET A 35 9.90 -4.26 -9.19
CA MET A 35 11.07 -3.49 -8.79
C MET A 35 10.65 -2.09 -8.32
N ILE A 36 10.96 -1.75 -7.07
CA ILE A 36 10.75 -0.42 -6.48
C ILE A 36 12.08 0.34 -6.35
N PRO A 37 12.07 1.69 -6.35
CA PRO A 37 13.30 2.47 -6.23
C PRO A 37 13.94 2.35 -4.84
N ASP A 38 15.27 2.29 -4.80
CA ASP A 38 16.12 2.38 -3.59
C ASP A 38 16.96 3.67 -3.62
N THR A 39 17.34 4.15 -2.44
CA THR A 39 18.08 5.39 -2.17
C THR A 39 19.37 5.61 -2.98
N ASP A 40 20.03 4.55 -3.45
CA ASP A 40 21.25 4.65 -4.27
C ASP A 40 20.99 4.69 -5.79
N GLY A 41 19.74 4.93 -6.22
CA GLY A 41 19.35 4.79 -7.63
C GLY A 41 19.29 3.33 -8.11
N LYS A 42 19.44 2.38 -7.19
CA LYS A 42 19.20 0.95 -7.39
C LYS A 42 17.69 0.67 -7.34
N THR A 43 17.34 -0.59 -7.58
CA THR A 43 15.98 -1.09 -7.38
C THR A 43 16.01 -2.31 -6.46
N MET A 44 14.92 -2.51 -5.72
CA MET A 44 14.70 -3.67 -4.86
C MET A 44 13.44 -4.39 -5.33
N PRO A 45 13.46 -5.74 -5.46
CA PRO A 45 12.25 -6.48 -5.75
C PRO A 45 11.35 -6.54 -4.51
N ILE A 46 10.05 -6.35 -4.73
CA ILE A 46 8.99 -6.77 -3.81
C ILE A 46 8.14 -7.85 -4.49
N GLU A 47 7.49 -8.67 -3.66
CA GLU A 47 6.51 -9.65 -4.11
C GLU A 47 5.11 -9.16 -3.72
N VAL A 48 4.24 -9.01 -4.71
CA VAL A 48 2.82 -8.69 -4.55
C VAL A 48 2.02 -9.95 -4.80
N ASP A 49 1.35 -10.45 -3.76
CA ASP A 49 0.47 -11.61 -3.85
C ASP A 49 -0.83 -11.19 -4.54
N VAL A 50 -1.00 -11.59 -5.80
CA VAL A 50 -2.20 -11.29 -6.59
C VAL A 50 -3.22 -12.40 -6.40
N SER A 51 -4.48 -12.01 -6.20
CA SER A 51 -5.62 -12.93 -6.16
C SER A 51 -6.81 -12.39 -6.94
N LYS A 52 -7.48 -13.28 -7.67
CA LYS A 52 -8.63 -12.97 -8.52
C LYS A 52 -9.71 -14.05 -8.39
N ASP A 53 -10.98 -13.68 -8.41
CA ASP A 53 -12.07 -14.65 -8.43
C ASP A 53 -12.00 -15.51 -9.70
N THR A 54 -12.15 -16.83 -9.57
CA THR A 54 -11.87 -17.75 -10.67
C THR A 54 -12.83 -17.70 -11.84
N ALA A 55 -14.11 -17.32 -11.68
CA ALA A 55 -15.18 -17.18 -12.70
C ALA A 55 -15.04 -17.88 -14.08
N GLY A 56 -14.42 -19.07 -14.17
CA GLY A 56 -14.10 -19.76 -15.43
C GLY A 56 -12.79 -19.38 -16.15
N GLU A 57 -11.86 -18.64 -15.54
CA GLU A 57 -10.58 -18.27 -16.16
C GLU A 57 -9.57 -19.41 -16.20
N GLU A 58 -8.88 -19.52 -17.34
CA GLU A 58 -7.78 -20.46 -17.49
C GLU A 58 -6.48 -19.92 -16.87
N VAL A 59 -5.93 -20.66 -15.91
CA VAL A 59 -4.60 -20.41 -15.32
C VAL A 59 -3.47 -20.42 -16.35
N SER A 60 -3.68 -21.07 -17.51
CA SER A 60 -2.71 -21.17 -18.61
C SER A 60 -2.24 -19.81 -19.13
N ASN A 61 -3.07 -18.77 -19.00
CA ASN A 61 -2.79 -17.40 -19.44
C ASN A 61 -1.80 -16.65 -18.55
N TYR A 62 -1.52 -17.16 -17.34
CA TYR A 62 -0.75 -16.47 -16.31
C TYR A 62 0.48 -17.30 -15.90
N ARG A 63 1.52 -17.24 -16.72
CA ARG A 63 2.75 -18.02 -16.58
C ARG A 63 3.89 -17.21 -15.97
N ASN A 64 4.81 -17.91 -15.32
CA ASN A 64 6.08 -17.36 -14.87
C ASN A 64 6.80 -16.64 -16.02
N GLY A 65 7.33 -15.44 -15.74
CA GLY A 65 8.01 -14.59 -16.72
C GLY A 65 7.08 -13.70 -17.53
N SER A 66 5.76 -13.89 -17.49
CA SER A 66 4.81 -13.01 -18.17
C SER A 66 4.76 -11.64 -17.50
N ARG A 67 4.84 -10.58 -18.31
CA ARG A 67 4.67 -9.19 -17.87
C ARG A 67 3.19 -8.82 -17.90
N VAL A 68 2.68 -8.32 -16.78
CA VAL A 68 1.27 -7.98 -16.61
C VAL A 68 1.09 -6.64 -15.91
N GLU A 69 -0.05 -6.01 -16.18
CA GLU A 69 -0.59 -4.89 -15.43
C GLU A 69 -1.83 -5.39 -14.67
N VAL A 70 -1.86 -5.16 -13.36
CA VAL A 70 -2.92 -5.61 -12.46
C VAL A 70 -3.51 -4.42 -11.75
N SER A 71 -4.81 -4.18 -11.95
CA SER A 71 -5.54 -3.11 -11.26
C SER A 71 -6.47 -3.68 -10.20
N GLY A 72 -6.46 -3.12 -8.99
CA GLY A 72 -7.28 -3.64 -7.92
C GLY A 72 -7.07 -2.97 -6.57
N THR A 73 -7.53 -3.67 -5.53
CA THR A 73 -7.36 -3.23 -4.14
C THR A 73 -6.23 -4.01 -3.48
N MET A 74 -5.18 -3.31 -3.07
CA MET A 74 -4.06 -3.83 -2.31
C MET A 74 -4.19 -3.55 -0.80
N TYR A 75 -3.96 -4.58 0.01
CA TYR A 75 -3.87 -4.48 1.46
C TYR A 75 -2.46 -4.79 1.93
N LEU A 76 -1.96 -3.93 2.82
CA LEU A 76 -0.66 -4.05 3.43
C LEU A 76 -0.80 -4.75 4.79
N LYS A 77 -0.07 -5.84 5.00
CA LYS A 77 -0.09 -6.58 6.27
C LYS A 77 1.31 -6.79 6.80
N HIS A 78 1.53 -6.37 8.03
CA HIS A 78 2.77 -6.63 8.76
C HIS A 78 2.64 -7.94 9.54
N ARG A 79 3.62 -8.83 9.43
CA ARG A 79 3.74 -10.04 10.27
C ARG A 79 5.21 -10.24 10.62
N GLY A 80 5.58 -10.08 11.87
CA GLY A 80 6.97 -10.21 12.30
C GLY A 80 7.84 -9.10 11.71
N ASP A 81 8.78 -9.44 10.83
CA ASP A 81 9.67 -8.49 10.14
C ASP A 81 9.28 -8.23 8.68
N LYS A 82 8.24 -8.90 8.19
CA LYS A 82 7.85 -8.88 6.78
C LYS A 82 6.58 -8.08 6.55
N LEU A 83 6.62 -7.25 5.51
CA LEU A 83 5.47 -6.56 4.94
C LEU A 83 4.95 -7.32 3.73
N TYR A 84 3.68 -7.72 3.77
CA TYR A 84 2.98 -8.43 2.71
C TYR A 84 2.07 -7.49 1.93
N PHE A 85 2.11 -7.62 0.60
CA PHE A 85 1.32 -6.84 -0.34
C PHE A 85 0.27 -7.76 -0.98
N ASN A 86 -0.97 -7.70 -0.51
CA ASN A 86 -2.04 -8.58 -0.99
C ASN A 86 -2.95 -7.81 -1.94
N LEU A 87 -2.88 -8.07 -3.24
CA LEU A 87 -3.66 -7.41 -4.28
C LEU A 87 -4.84 -8.28 -4.73
N PHE A 88 -6.05 -7.81 -4.46
CA PHE A 88 -7.29 -8.40 -4.97
C PHE A 88 -7.72 -7.66 -6.23
N THR A 89 -7.92 -8.39 -7.31
CA THR A 89 -8.20 -7.81 -8.62
C THR A 89 -9.39 -8.50 -9.29
N ASN A 90 -10.05 -7.75 -10.18
CA ASN A 90 -10.99 -8.29 -11.17
C ASN A 90 -10.43 -8.17 -12.60
N GLU A 91 -9.29 -7.48 -12.79
CA GLU A 91 -8.75 -7.13 -14.10
C GLU A 91 -7.23 -7.30 -14.14
N ILE A 92 -6.79 -8.18 -15.04
CA ILE A 92 -5.38 -8.41 -15.36
C ILE A 92 -5.23 -8.19 -16.85
N ARG A 93 -4.27 -7.35 -17.24
CA ARG A 93 -3.94 -7.08 -18.65
C ARG A 93 -2.52 -7.54 -18.94
N THR A 94 -2.29 -8.05 -20.14
CA THR A 94 -0.93 -8.25 -20.63
C THR A 94 -0.28 -6.88 -20.83
N ALA A 95 0.94 -6.71 -20.33
CA ALA A 95 1.71 -5.49 -20.54
C ALA A 95 2.87 -5.77 -21.51
N THR A 96 3.21 -4.78 -22.33
CA THR A 96 4.34 -4.87 -23.26
C THR A 96 5.67 -4.84 -22.50
N ALA A 97 6.74 -5.34 -23.12
CA ALA A 97 8.04 -5.50 -22.48
C ALA A 97 8.71 -4.17 -22.06
N ASP A 98 8.31 -3.05 -22.66
CA ASP A 98 8.81 -1.70 -22.39
C ASP A 98 8.15 -1.02 -21.18
N VAL A 99 7.03 -1.56 -20.68
CA VAL A 99 6.35 -1.05 -19.49
C VAL A 99 7.20 -1.34 -18.26
N LYS A 100 7.69 -0.28 -17.62
CA LYS A 100 8.47 -0.37 -16.39
C LYS A 100 7.63 -0.87 -15.23
N ASP A 101 8.30 -1.51 -14.28
CA ASP A 101 7.72 -1.87 -13.00
C ASP A 101 7.22 -0.62 -12.28
N THR A 102 6.00 -0.72 -11.74
CA THR A 102 5.37 0.40 -11.07
C THR A 102 4.33 -0.08 -10.07
N VAL A 103 4.17 0.68 -8.99
CA VAL A 103 3.00 0.65 -8.12
C VAL A 103 2.49 2.07 -8.09
N LYS A 104 1.31 2.31 -8.67
CA LYS A 104 0.68 3.63 -8.74
C LYS A 104 -0.75 3.54 -8.27
N GLY A 105 -1.23 4.61 -7.65
CA GLY A 105 -2.62 4.73 -7.26
C GLY A 105 -2.78 5.47 -5.94
N GLU A 106 -3.91 5.24 -5.31
CA GLU A 106 -4.34 5.97 -4.12
C GLU A 106 -4.22 5.09 -2.88
N LEU A 107 -3.64 5.63 -1.81
CA LEU A 107 -3.69 5.07 -0.47
C LEU A 107 -4.78 5.79 0.33
N VAL A 108 -5.68 5.00 0.92
CA VAL A 108 -6.69 5.41 1.89
C VAL A 108 -6.25 4.90 3.25
N PHE A 109 -6.11 5.84 4.19
CA PHE A 109 -5.56 5.58 5.51
C PHE A 109 -6.47 6.11 6.60
N ARG A 110 -6.64 5.29 7.64
CA ARG A 110 -7.16 5.71 8.95
C ARG A 110 -6.20 5.24 10.02
N GLY A 111 -5.72 6.15 10.87
CA GLY A 111 -4.75 5.79 11.91
C GLY A 111 -4.41 6.93 12.86
N LYS A 112 -3.36 6.72 13.65
CA LYS A 112 -2.90 7.66 14.68
C LYS A 112 -1.58 8.29 14.26
N VAL A 113 -1.48 9.61 14.39
CA VAL A 113 -0.25 10.38 14.13
C VAL A 113 0.82 10.04 15.16
N GLY A 114 2.04 9.83 14.69
CA GLY A 114 3.22 9.57 15.50
C GLY A 114 3.73 10.81 16.24
N GLN A 115 4.86 10.67 16.92
CA GLN A 115 5.41 11.74 17.76
C GLN A 115 6.06 12.88 16.95
N HIS A 116 6.61 12.57 15.78
CA HIS A 116 7.41 13.51 15.00
C HIS A 116 6.60 14.08 13.83
N ILE A 117 6.47 15.40 13.81
CA ILE A 117 5.89 16.19 12.74
C ILE A 117 6.91 17.26 12.38
N GLU A 118 7.29 17.33 11.12
CA GLU A 118 8.31 18.23 10.60
C GLU A 118 7.67 19.22 9.63
N GLU A 119 7.88 20.51 9.85
CA GLU A 119 7.51 21.59 8.94
C GLU A 119 8.75 22.02 8.17
N LYS A 120 8.69 21.95 6.85
CA LYS A 120 9.83 22.15 5.95
C LYS A 120 9.44 23.02 4.77
N ARG A 121 10.46 23.41 4.00
CA ARG A 121 10.29 24.11 2.72
C ARG A 121 10.92 23.30 1.60
N ASP A 122 10.23 23.22 0.47
CA ASP A 122 10.74 22.52 -0.72
C ASP A 122 11.80 23.36 -1.44
N LYS A 123 12.30 22.86 -2.58
CA LYS A 123 13.33 23.57 -3.38
C LYS A 123 12.85 24.91 -3.96
N LYS A 124 11.55 25.16 -3.99
CA LYS A 124 10.90 26.40 -4.46
C LYS A 124 10.45 27.27 -3.28
N ASP A 125 10.96 26.99 -2.08
CA ASP A 125 10.61 27.67 -0.83
C ASP A 125 9.13 27.54 -0.44
N GLN A 126 8.41 26.55 -0.98
CA GLN A 126 7.01 26.29 -0.64
C GLN A 126 6.92 25.44 0.63
N PRO A 127 6.02 25.77 1.57
CA PRO A 127 5.88 25.01 2.80
C PRO A 127 5.35 23.60 2.51
N TYR A 128 5.83 22.64 3.27
CA TYR A 128 5.26 21.31 3.34
C TYR A 128 5.41 20.71 4.74
N THR A 129 4.44 19.90 5.13
CA THR A 129 4.48 19.14 6.38
C THR A 129 4.81 17.68 6.09
N MET A 130 5.67 17.08 6.91
CA MET A 130 6.01 15.67 6.85
C MET A 130 5.78 15.03 8.22
N PHE A 131 5.06 13.93 8.26
CA PHE A 131 4.80 13.20 9.50
C PHE A 131 4.66 11.70 9.22
N SER A 132 4.73 10.90 10.28
CA SER A 132 4.39 9.48 10.20
C SER A 132 3.11 9.22 10.97
N ALA A 133 2.26 8.34 10.45
CA ALA A 133 1.11 7.82 11.17
C ALA A 133 1.05 6.30 11.00
N PHE A 134 0.38 5.62 11.93
CA PHE A 134 0.25 4.17 11.89
C PHE A 134 -1.20 3.72 11.99
N SER A 135 -1.49 2.59 11.36
CA SER A 135 -2.67 1.78 11.60
C SER A 135 -2.31 0.59 12.45
N THR A 136 -3.21 0.20 13.33
CA THR A 136 -3.06 -1.00 14.18
C THR A 136 -3.95 -2.13 13.65
N GLU A 137 -3.40 -3.33 13.58
CA GLU A 137 -4.14 -4.58 13.33
C GLU A 137 -4.03 -5.46 14.57
N LYS A 138 -5.16 -5.99 15.06
CA LYS A 138 -5.14 -7.00 16.13
C LYS A 138 -4.77 -8.35 15.54
N VAL A 139 -3.79 -9.01 16.12
CA VAL A 139 -3.34 -10.37 15.76
C VAL A 139 -3.50 -11.30 16.98
N GLU A 140 -3.22 -12.60 16.81
CA GLU A 140 -3.37 -13.60 17.89
C GLU A 140 -2.63 -13.18 19.17
N ASP A 141 -1.35 -12.78 19.03
CA ASP A 141 -0.48 -12.40 20.15
C ASP A 141 -0.31 -10.88 20.32
N GLY A 142 -1.36 -10.10 20.09
CA GLY A 142 -1.37 -8.66 20.40
C GLY A 142 -1.68 -7.77 19.20
N PHE A 143 -0.76 -6.85 18.88
CA PHE A 143 -0.98 -5.80 17.88
C PHE A 143 0.20 -5.61 16.96
N GLU A 144 -0.10 -5.54 15.67
CA GLU A 144 0.86 -5.18 14.62
C GLU A 144 0.60 -3.74 14.16
N TYR A 145 1.68 -3.00 13.90
CA TYR A 145 1.64 -1.58 13.55
C TYR A 145 2.21 -1.36 12.15
N GLN A 146 1.37 -0.90 11.24
CA GLN A 146 1.83 -0.50 9.91
C GLN A 146 1.98 1.02 9.85
N TRP A 147 3.22 1.47 9.68
CA TRP A 147 3.58 2.88 9.54
C TRP A 147 3.52 3.33 8.08
N VAL A 148 3.10 4.58 7.89
CA VAL A 148 3.11 5.29 6.61
C VAL A 148 3.67 6.69 6.83
N ARG A 149 4.53 7.15 5.92
CA ARG A 149 5.06 8.52 5.92
C ARG A 149 4.21 9.40 5.01
N PHE A 150 3.72 10.52 5.52
CA PHE A 150 2.85 11.44 4.82
C PHE A 150 3.59 12.72 4.47
N PHE A 151 3.29 13.26 3.29
CA PHE A 151 3.81 14.52 2.79
C PHE A 151 2.64 15.41 2.35
N CYS A 152 2.44 16.54 3.02
CA CYS A 152 1.44 17.55 2.69
C CYS A 152 2.14 18.76 2.06
N PHE A 153 2.08 18.91 0.74
CA PHE A 153 2.76 19.99 0.01
C PHE A 153 1.87 21.21 -0.19
N GLY A 154 2.50 22.39 -0.29
CA GLY A 154 1.84 23.61 -0.76
C GLY A 154 0.91 24.28 0.26
N LYS A 155 0.92 23.80 1.51
CA LYS A 155 0.20 24.42 2.63
C LYS A 155 0.98 24.32 3.93
N GLU A 156 0.80 25.33 4.77
CA GLU A 156 1.27 25.28 6.16
C GLU A 156 0.54 24.16 6.92
N ARG A 157 1.17 23.71 8.01
CA ARG A 157 0.60 22.70 8.89
C ARG A 157 -0.70 23.20 9.51
N GLU A 158 -1.71 22.35 9.54
CA GLU A 158 -2.95 22.65 10.24
C GLU A 158 -2.76 22.51 11.77
N ALA A 159 -3.23 23.47 12.55
CA ALA A 159 -2.99 23.52 14.01
C ALA A 159 -3.50 22.27 14.75
N TRP A 160 -4.54 21.62 14.25
CA TRP A 160 -5.09 20.40 14.83
C TRP A 160 -4.21 19.17 14.59
N LEU A 161 -3.31 19.19 13.60
CA LEU A 161 -2.44 18.07 13.27
C LEU A 161 -1.34 17.99 14.32
N GLN A 162 -1.62 17.29 15.42
CA GLN A 162 -0.72 17.14 16.57
C GLN A 162 -0.36 15.66 16.81
N PRO A 163 0.74 15.37 17.50
CA PRO A 163 1.06 14.00 17.90
C PRO A 163 -0.11 13.29 18.57
N GLY A 164 -0.38 12.07 18.15
CA GLY A 164 -1.41 11.22 18.75
C GLY A 164 -2.85 11.49 18.32
N VAL A 165 -3.13 12.51 17.51
CA VAL A 165 -4.47 12.66 16.92
C VAL A 165 -4.74 11.53 15.92
N ARG A 166 -6.01 11.18 15.75
CA ARG A 166 -6.42 10.26 14.69
C ARG A 166 -6.73 11.04 13.43
N VAL A 167 -6.42 10.45 12.28
CA VAL A 167 -6.60 11.06 10.96
C VAL A 167 -7.20 10.08 9.98
N ASP A 168 -7.99 10.63 9.07
CA ASP A 168 -8.28 10.03 7.77
C ASP A 168 -7.47 10.77 6.71
N ALA A 169 -6.76 10.02 5.88
CA ALA A 169 -5.93 10.56 4.82
C ALA A 169 -6.16 9.81 3.50
N LYS A 170 -6.14 10.53 2.40
CA LYS A 170 -6.07 9.98 1.04
C LYS A 170 -4.99 10.68 0.23
N GLY A 171 -4.40 9.95 -0.70
CA GLY A 171 -3.46 10.52 -1.65
C GLY A 171 -2.64 9.47 -2.36
N GLU A 172 -1.69 9.92 -3.16
CA GLU A 172 -0.87 9.07 -4.02
C GLU A 172 0.10 8.20 -3.20
N ILE A 173 0.02 6.88 -3.37
CA ILE A 173 0.96 5.94 -2.74
C ILE A 173 2.32 5.97 -3.43
N THR A 174 3.39 5.87 -2.65
CA THR A 174 4.74 5.60 -3.16
C THR A 174 5.40 4.54 -2.30
N LEU A 175 6.00 3.55 -2.96
CA LEU A 175 6.86 2.54 -2.33
C LEU A 175 8.31 2.83 -2.69
N SER A 176 9.19 2.71 -1.71
CA SER A 176 10.64 2.81 -1.90
C SER A 176 11.35 1.86 -0.95
N ALA A 177 12.62 1.59 -1.20
CA ALA A 177 13.47 0.84 -0.30
C ALA A 177 14.52 1.76 0.33
N TYR A 178 14.91 1.41 1.55
CA TYR A 178 16.11 1.95 2.20
C TYR A 178 16.73 0.86 3.06
N ASN A 179 18.02 0.56 2.83
CA ASN A 179 18.75 -0.46 3.59
C ASN A 179 18.02 -1.81 3.63
N GLY A 180 17.48 -2.24 2.48
CA GLY A 180 16.73 -3.49 2.33
C GLY A 180 15.31 -3.49 2.94
N LYS A 181 14.85 -2.38 3.52
CA LYS A 181 13.51 -2.27 4.11
C LYS A 181 12.59 -1.45 3.21
N VAL A 182 11.37 -1.95 3.01
CA VAL A 182 10.34 -1.23 2.25
C VAL A 182 9.73 -0.12 3.09
N ASN A 183 9.66 1.06 2.51
CA ASN A 183 9.01 2.25 3.04
C ASN A 183 7.72 2.51 2.26
N VAL A 184 6.64 2.75 2.99
CA VAL A 184 5.34 3.16 2.45
C VAL A 184 5.15 4.65 2.74
N SER A 185 4.92 5.41 1.68
CA SER A 185 4.62 6.84 1.80
C SER A 185 3.38 7.23 1.02
N CYS A 186 2.79 8.35 1.42
CA CYS A 186 1.63 8.95 0.79
C CYS A 186 1.87 10.44 0.57
N LYS A 187 1.75 10.88 -0.69
CA LYS A 187 1.62 12.29 -1.02
C LYS A 187 0.16 12.68 -0.85
N VAL A 188 -0.11 13.45 0.20
CA VAL A 188 -1.47 13.71 0.70
C VAL A 188 -2.23 14.64 -0.23
N GLU A 189 -3.46 14.25 -0.55
CA GLU A 189 -4.44 15.05 -1.28
C GLU A 189 -5.58 15.48 -0.35
N GLU A 190 -6.06 14.55 0.49
CA GLU A 190 -7.06 14.81 1.52
C GLU A 190 -6.51 14.40 2.90
N LEU A 191 -6.67 15.27 3.90
CA LEU A 191 -6.30 14.99 5.28
C LEU A 191 -7.28 15.67 6.21
N VAL A 192 -7.91 14.89 7.08
CA VAL A 192 -8.88 15.37 8.05
C VAL A 192 -8.64 14.73 9.41
N GLN A 193 -8.95 15.46 10.48
CA GLN A 193 -8.97 14.90 11.82
C GLN A 193 -10.11 13.88 11.92
N TYR A 194 -9.80 12.66 12.33
CA TYR A 194 -10.81 11.66 12.62
C TYR A 194 -11.29 11.81 14.06
N VAL A 195 -12.52 12.28 14.23
CA VAL A 195 -13.23 12.30 15.49
C VAL A 195 -14.17 11.10 15.51
N ALA A 196 -13.96 10.17 16.44
CA ALA A 196 -14.90 9.06 16.60
C ALA A 196 -16.23 9.61 17.11
N ASP A 197 -17.34 9.20 16.50
CA ASP A 197 -18.66 9.51 17.04
C ASP A 197 -18.75 8.94 18.46
N SER A 198 -19.07 9.81 19.42
CA SER A 198 -19.20 9.46 20.84
C SER A 198 -20.39 8.54 21.15
N SER A 199 -21.10 8.05 20.14
CA SER A 199 -22.27 7.17 20.28
C SER A 199 -21.93 5.67 20.41
N ASN A 200 -20.67 5.27 20.18
CA ASN A 200 -20.22 3.88 20.40
C ASN A 200 -19.37 3.75 21.68
N SER A 201 -19.89 4.28 22.79
CA SER A 201 -19.50 3.75 24.10
C SER A 201 -20.15 2.38 24.24
N ASN A 202 -19.40 1.31 23.94
CA ASN A 202 -19.79 -0.04 24.32
C ASN A 202 -19.96 -0.06 25.85
N GLN A 203 -21.22 -0.14 26.27
CA GLN A 203 -21.63 -0.58 27.59
C GLN A 203 -21.45 -2.09 27.70
#